data_AF-A0A938F016-F1
#
_entry.id   AF-A0A938F016-F1
#
_cell.length_a   1.000
_cell.length_b   1.000
_cell.length_c   1.000
_cell.angle_alpha   90.00
_cell.angle_beta   90.00
_cell.angle_gamma   90.00
#
_symmetry.space_group_name_H-M   'P 1'
#
loop_
_entity.id
_entity.type
_entity.pdbx_description
1 polymer ?
#
loop_
_entity_poly.entity_id
_entity_poly.type
_entity_poly.pdbx_seq_one_letter_code
_entity_poly.pdbx_strand_id
1 'polypeptide(L)' 'MGEIAQIFFGALIVAFTGALIPGPMLTLVITSVAQKGFWTSFFIVVGHSILELFIVISF' A
#
# COMPACT_ATOMS: atom_id res chain seq x y z
N MET A 1 -7.55 26.25 -6.46
CA MET A 1 -8.24 24.94 -6.50
C MET A 1 -7.54 23.91 -7.40
N GLY A 2 -6.92 24.31 -8.54
CA GLY A 2 -6.22 23.38 -9.42
C GLY A 2 -4.95 22.74 -8.84
N GLU A 3 -4.15 23.48 -8.08
CA GLU A 3 -2.85 22.99 -7.56
C GLU A 3 -3.00 21.85 -6.54
N ILE A 4 -3.92 21.97 -5.57
CA ILE A 4 -4.14 20.93 -4.56
C ILE A 4 -4.64 19.63 -5.21
N ALA A 5 -5.55 19.75 -6.19
CA ALA A 5 -6.04 18.61 -6.95
C ALA A 5 -4.93 17.94 -7.77
N GLN A 6 -4.06 18.72 -8.42
CA GLN A 6 -2.92 18.20 -9.17
C GLN A 6 -1.94 17.45 -8.26
N ILE A 7 -1.62 17.98 -7.08
CA ILE A 7 -0.75 17.31 -6.11
C ILE A 7 -1.39 16.02 -5.61
N PHE A 8 -2.69 16.04 -5.30
CA PHE A 8 -3.43 14.85 -4.86
C PHE A 8 -3.42 13.74 -5.91
N PHE A 9 -3.82 14.04 -7.15
CA PHE A 9 -3.86 13.04 -8.23
C PHE A 9 -2.45 12.60 -8.65
N GLY A 10 -1.47 13.51 -8.64
CA GLY A 10 -0.08 13.17 -8.89
C GLY A 10 0.47 12.18 -7.87
N ALA A 11 0.31 12.48 -6.57
CA ALA A 11 0.75 11.59 -5.49
C ALA A 11 0.01 10.24 -5.53
N LEU A 12 -1.30 10.25 -5.82
CA LEU A 12 -2.09 9.03 -5.98
C LEU A 12 -1.54 8.15 -7.09
N ILE A 13 -1.31 8.69 -8.29
CA ILE A 13 -0.82 7.91 -9.43
C ILE A 13 0.57 7.36 -9.14
N VAL A 14 1.48 8.17 -8.59
CA VAL A 14 2.85 7.73 -8.28
C VAL A 14 2.87 6.60 -7.23
N ALA A 15 2.09 6.73 -6.15
CA ALA A 15 2.00 5.69 -5.13
C ALA A 15 1.30 4.43 -5.68
N PHE A 16 0.26 4.61 -6.49
CA PHE A 16 -0.52 3.52 -7.08
C PHE A 16 0.30 2.70 -8.08
N THR A 17 1.12 3.34 -8.92
CA THR A 17 2.02 2.61 -9.83
C THR A 17 3.03 1.78 -9.05
N GLY A 18 3.63 2.34 -7.98
CA GLY A 18 4.51 1.60 -7.09
C GLY A 18 3.83 0.38 -6.45
N ALA A 19 2.57 0.52 -6.02
CA ALA A 19 1.80 -0.56 -5.42
C ALA A 19 1.38 -1.66 -6.42
N LEU A 20 1.21 -1.31 -7.71
CA LEU A 20 0.78 -2.25 -8.77
C LEU A 20 1.91 -3.08 -9.37
N ILE A 21 3.19 -2.73 -9.13
CA ILE A 21 4.31 -3.53 -9.61
C ILE A 21 4.20 -4.93 -8.99
N PRO A 22 4.26 -6.02 -9.78
CA PRO A 22 4.07 -7.38 -9.28
C PRO A 22 5.22 -7.78 -8.34
N GLY A 23 5.01 -7.49 -7.06
CA GLY A 23 5.89 -7.84 -5.96
C GLY A 23 5.20 -8.77 -4.97
N PRO A 24 5.96 -9.33 -4.00
CA PRO A 24 5.45 -10.33 -3.06
C PRO A 24 4.25 -9.83 -2.25
N MET A 25 4.24 -8.55 -1.83
CA MET A 25 3.10 -7.97 -1.08
C MET A 25 1.82 -7.86 -1.93
N LEU A 26 1.92 -7.45 -3.20
CA LEU A 26 0.76 -7.37 -4.08
C LEU A 26 0.15 -8.75 -4.33
N THR A 27 0.98 -9.76 -4.59
CA THR A 27 0.53 -11.15 -4.74
C THR A 27 -0.18 -11.64 -3.49
N LEU A 28 0.40 -11.40 -2.29
CA LEU A 28 -0.21 -11.79 -1.02
C LEU A 28 -1.56 -11.11 -0.78
N VAL A 29 -1.68 -9.82 -1.07
CA VAL A 29 -2.93 -9.07 -0.92
C VAL A 29 -4.00 -9.61 -1.87
N ILE A 30 -3.69 -9.82 -3.14
CA ILE A 30 -4.66 -10.33 -4.13
C ILE A 30 -5.16 -11.72 -3.71
N THR A 31 -4.25 -12.65 -3.41
CA THR A 31 -4.63 -14.00 -2.99
C THR A 31 -5.44 -14.00 -1.69
N SER A 32 -5.05 -13.17 -0.71
CA SER A 32 -5.72 -13.11 0.59
C SER A 32 -7.09 -12.45 0.50
N VAL A 33 -7.24 -11.38 -0.28
CA VAL A 33 -8.53 -10.72 -0.52
C VAL A 33 -9.49 -11.65 -1.27
N ALA A 34 -8.99 -12.41 -2.25
CA ALA A 34 -9.80 -13.40 -2.97
C ALA A 34 -10.35 -14.51 -2.05
N GLN A 35 -9.65 -14.85 -0.95
CA GLN A 35 -10.05 -15.91 -0.02
C GLN A 35 -10.84 -15.41 1.20
N LYS A 36 -10.45 -14.26 1.77
CA LYS A 36 -10.89 -13.77 3.09
C LYS A 36 -11.63 -12.43 3.03
N GLY A 37 -11.73 -11.81 1.86
CA GLY A 37 -12.44 -10.56 1.62
C GLY A 37 -11.57 -9.30 1.80
N PHE A 38 -12.16 -8.14 1.48
CA PHE A 38 -11.48 -6.84 1.36
C PHE A 38 -10.70 -6.42 2.61
N TRP A 39 -11.26 -6.62 3.80
CA TRP A 39 -10.62 -6.22 5.07
C TRP A 39 -9.21 -6.80 5.26
N THR A 40 -8.93 -7.95 4.63
CA THR A 40 -7.63 -8.60 4.69
C THR A 40 -6.50 -7.73 4.14
N SER A 41 -6.76 -6.93 3.10
CA SER A 41 -5.74 -6.02 2.54
C SER A 41 -5.34 -4.95 3.56
N PHE A 42 -6.31 -4.37 4.26
CA PHE A 42 -6.07 -3.32 5.25
C PHE A 42 -5.18 -3.83 6.39
N PHE A 43 -5.48 -5.00 6.94
CA PHE A 43 -4.67 -5.58 8.01
C PHE A 43 -3.25 -5.95 7.55
N ILE A 44 -3.09 -6.45 6.33
CA ILE A 44 -1.76 -6.79 5.78
C ILE A 44 -0.90 -5.52 5.64
N VAL A 45 -1.44 -4.45 5.08
CA VAL A 45 -0.71 -3.20 4.87
C VAL A 45 -0.34 -2.55 6.20
N VAL A 46 -1.27 -2.48 7.15
CA VAL A 46 -1.01 -1.90 8.49
C VAL A 46 0.10 -2.68 9.21
N GLY A 47 0.05 -4.01 9.19
CA GLY A 47 1.10 -4.84 9.81
C GLY A 47 2.47 -4.62 9.15
N HIS A 48 2.51 -4.50 7.82
CA HIS A 48 3.75 -4.23 7.09
C HIS A 48 4.34 -2.86 7.42
N SER A 49 3.51 -1.80 7.42
CA SER A 49 3.97 -0.45 7.77
C SER A 49 4.49 -0.36 9.21
N ILE A 50 3.92 -1.13 10.14
CA ILE A 50 4.44 -1.24 11.51
C ILE A 50 5.84 -1.88 11.52
N LEU A 51 6.04 -2.97 10.77
CA LEU A 51 7.36 -3.61 10.65
C LEU A 51 8.40 -2.68 10.03
N GLU A 52 8.04 -1.97 8.97
CA GLU A 52 8.91 -0.95 8.36
C GLU A 52 9.26 0.16 9.35
N LEU A 53 8.28 0.64 10.14
CA LEU A 53 8.51 1.65 11.17
C LEU A 53 9.49 1.15 12.24
N PHE A 54 9.35 -0.11 12.69
CA PHE A 54 10.30 -0.71 13.63
C PHE A 54 11.71 -0.78 13.06
N ILE A 55 11.86 -1.13 11.77
CA ILE A 55 13.16 -1.16 11.10
C ILE A 55 13.77 0.23 11.05
N VAL A 56 12.99 1.26 10.69
CA VAL A 56 13.47 2.65 10.60
C VAL A 56 13.85 3.24 11.97
N ILE A 57 13.15 2.87 13.05
CA ILE A 57 13.47 3.36 14.40
C ILE A 57 14.64 2.58 15.02
N SER A 58 14.78 1.30 14.66
CA SER A 58 15.86 0.43 15.18
C SER A 58 17.21 0.63 14.47
N PHE A 59 17.20 1.27 13.30
CA PHE A 59 18.39 1.54 12.48
C PHE A 59 18.79 3.01 12.57
#